data_AF-D8K8W1-F1
#
_entry.id   AF-D8K8W1-F1
#
_cell.length_a   1.000
_cell.length_b   1.000
_cell.length_c   1.000
_cell.angle_alpha   90.00
_cell.angle_beta   90.00
_cell.angle_gamma   90.00
#
_symmetry.space_group_name_H-M   'P 1'
#
loop_
_entity.id
_entity.type
_entity.pdbx_description
1 polymer ?
#
loop_
_entity_poly.entity_id
_entity_poly.type
_entity_poly.pdbx_seq_one_letter_code
_entity_poly.pdbx_strand_id
1 'polypeptide(L)' 'MSHQPVDSGKKNKRRDPDLAAAEIAMKRAAEKARQRAREVGAGVVVWKDGRIVEERQNARP' A
#
# COMPACT_ATOMS: atom_id res chain seq x y z
N MET A 1 13.11 -20.75 -12.17
CA MET A 1 12.04 -19.75 -11.98
C MET A 1 12.69 -18.37 -12.00
N SER A 2 12.60 -17.64 -13.10
CA SER A 2 13.30 -16.36 -13.31
C SER A 2 12.68 -15.25 -12.46
N HIS A 3 13.47 -14.64 -11.57
CA HIS A 3 13.13 -13.37 -10.92
C HIS A 3 13.09 -12.28 -11.99
N GLN A 4 11.89 -11.95 -12.50
CA GLN A 4 11.72 -10.71 -13.25
C GLN A 4 11.71 -9.54 -12.25
N PRO A 5 12.62 -8.56 -12.37
CA PRO A 5 12.58 -7.38 -11.54
C PRO A 5 11.31 -6.62 -11.89
N VAL A 6 10.44 -6.41 -10.89
CA VAL A 6 9.32 -5.48 -11.01
C VAL A 6 9.92 -4.10 -11.30
N ASP A 7 9.78 -3.62 -12.52
CA ASP A 7 10.15 -2.27 -12.89
C ASP A 7 9.37 -1.32 -11.98
N SER A 8 10.06 -0.70 -11.04
CA SER A 8 9.48 0.20 -10.05
C SER A 8 9.13 1.57 -10.63
N GLY A 9 9.17 1.71 -11.97
CA GLY A 9 8.47 2.78 -12.68
C GLY A 9 8.91 4.17 -12.27
N LYS A 10 10.17 4.36 -11.85
CA LYS A 10 10.76 5.64 -11.44
C LYS A 10 11.00 6.60 -12.61
N LYS A 11 10.17 6.55 -13.65
CA LYS A 11 10.05 7.63 -14.63
C LYS A 11 8.85 8.46 -14.19
N ASN A 12 8.96 9.78 -14.19
CA ASN A 12 7.86 10.73 -13.97
C ASN A 12 6.76 10.52 -15.02
N LYS A 13 6.04 9.40 -14.93
CA LYS A 13 4.95 9.04 -15.81
C LYS A 13 3.79 9.93 -15.36
N ARG A 14 3.46 10.90 -16.21
CA ARG A 14 2.27 11.75 -16.01
C ARG A 14 1.12 10.82 -15.65
N ARG A 15 0.37 11.19 -14.61
CA ARG A 15 -0.82 10.44 -14.19
C ARG A 15 -1.68 10.22 -15.42
N ASP A 16 -2.04 8.96 -15.64
CA ASP A 16 -3.06 8.63 -16.63
C ASP A 16 -4.38 9.25 -16.15
N PRO A 17 -4.98 10.18 -16.91
CA PRO A 17 -6.23 10.82 -16.53
C PRO A 17 -7.34 9.81 -16.22
N ASP A 18 -7.37 8.68 -16.93
CA ASP A 18 -8.40 7.65 -16.77
C ASP A 18 -8.22 6.88 -15.46
N LEU A 19 -6.97 6.77 -14.97
CA LEU A 19 -6.65 6.05 -13.73
C LEU A 19 -6.49 6.99 -12.52
N ALA A 20 -6.50 8.31 -12.72
CA ALA A 20 -6.29 9.27 -11.65
C ALA A 20 -7.29 9.11 -10.50
N ALA A 21 -8.57 8.88 -10.83
CA ALA A 21 -9.62 8.65 -9.83
C ALA A 21 -9.41 7.33 -9.07
N ALA A 22 -8.99 6.27 -9.76
CA ALA A 22 -8.70 4.97 -9.16
C ALA A 22 -7.50 5.05 -8.20
N GLU A 23 -6.43 5.76 -8.59
CA GLU A 23 -5.27 5.99 -7.71
C GLU A 23 -5.68 6.71 -6.41
N ILE A 24 -6.51 7.75 -6.52
CA ILE A 24 -7.02 8.48 -5.35
C ILE A 24 -7.88 7.57 -4.47
N ALA A 25 -8.76 6.76 -5.06
CA ALA A 25 -9.61 5.83 -4.34
C ALA A 25 -8.78 4.78 -3.57
N MET A 26 -7.76 4.21 -4.21
CA MET A 26 -6.86 3.23 -3.58
C MET A 26 -6.09 3.84 -2.40
N LYS A 27 -5.60 5.07 -2.53
CA LYS A 27 -4.93 5.79 -1.43
C LYS A 27 -5.86 5.98 -0.23
N ARG A 28 -7.08 6.46 -0.47
CA ARG A 28 -8.10 6.63 0.57
C ARG A 28 -8.48 5.31 1.23
N ALA A 29 -8.62 4.24 0.44
CA ALA A 29 -8.92 2.91 0.96
C ALA A 29 -7.80 2.40 1.89
N ALA A 30 -6.54 2.59 1.50
CA ALA A 30 -5.39 2.22 2.31
C ALA A 30 -5.35 3.01 3.63
N GLU A 31 -5.57 4.32 3.60
CA GLU A 31 -5.65 5.16 4.81
C GLU A 31 -6.76 4.70 5.75
N LYS A 32 -7.95 4.43 5.21
CA LYS A 32 -9.10 3.94 5.98
C LYS A 32 -8.84 2.56 6.59
N ALA A 33 -8.19 1.65 5.86
CA ALA A 33 -7.81 0.34 6.39
C ALA A 33 -6.87 0.47 7.61
N ARG A 34 -5.86 1.35 7.53
CA ARG A 34 -4.96 1.64 8.65
C ARG A 34 -5.67 2.31 9.82
N GLN A 35 -6.63 3.21 9.54
CA GLN A 35 -7.47 3.79 10.59
C GLN A 35 -8.30 2.73 11.30
N ARG A 36 -9.00 1.87 10.57
CA ARG A 36 -9.79 0.78 11.18
C ARG A 36 -8.92 -0.17 11.97
N ALA A 37 -7.76 -0.53 11.45
CA ALA A 37 -6.80 -1.38 12.14
C ALA A 37 -6.38 -0.76 13.50
N ARG A 38 -6.12 0.55 13.55
CA ARG A 38 -5.88 1.27 14.82
C ARG A 38 -7.05 1.16 15.78
N GLU A 39 -8.27 1.46 15.31
CA GLU A 39 -9.48 1.50 16.14
C GLU A 39 -9.76 0.15 16.82
N VAL A 40 -9.45 -0.96 16.15
CA VAL A 40 -9.70 -2.31 16.65
C VAL A 40 -8.45 -2.99 17.23
N GLY A 41 -7.31 -2.30 17.29
CA GLY A 41 -6.04 -2.86 17.77
C GLY A 41 -5.45 -3.97 16.89
N ALA A 42 -5.78 -3.98 15.59
CA ALA A 42 -5.28 -4.94 14.61
C ALA A 42 -4.12 -4.39 13.76
N GLY A 43 -3.42 -5.29 13.07
CA GLY A 43 -2.45 -4.94 12.02
C GLY A 43 -3.08 -4.82 10.63
N VAL A 44 -2.32 -4.29 9.67
CA VAL A 44 -2.64 -4.31 8.24
C VAL A 44 -1.60 -5.15 7.51
N VAL A 45 -2.03 -6.05 6.63
CA VAL A 45 -1.14 -6.82 5.78
C VAL A 45 -0.90 -6.06 4.46
N VAL A 46 0.35 -5.84 4.10
CA VAL A 46 0.76 -5.13 2.89
C VAL A 46 1.70 -5.98 2.04
N TRP A 47 1.63 -5.80 0.72
CA TRP A 47 2.67 -6.29 -0.19
C TRP A 47 3.74 -5.21 -0.35
N LYS A 48 4.96 -5.49 0.07
CA LYS A 48 6.09 -4.57 0.03
C LYS A 48 7.35 -5.32 -0.37
N ASP A 49 8.09 -4.78 -1.34
CA ASP A 49 9.38 -5.33 -1.79
C ASP A 49 9.31 -6.82 -2.16
N GLY A 50 8.21 -7.24 -2.80
CA GLY A 50 8.00 -8.62 -3.24
C GLY A 50 7.62 -9.59 -2.11
N ARG A 51 7.22 -9.09 -0.94
CA ARG A 51 6.88 -9.90 0.23
C ARG A 51 5.62 -9.40 0.91
N ILE A 52 4.93 -10.31 1.59
CA ILE A 52 3.82 -9.98 2.49
C ILE A 52 4.44 -9.54 3.83
N VAL A 53 4.07 -8.35 4.30
CA VAL A 53 4.52 -7.77 5.57
C VAL A 53 3.29 -7.37 6.38
N GLU A 54 3.30 -7.69 7.67
CA GLU A 54 2.29 -7.18 8.60
C GLU A 54 2.79 -5.88 9.23
N GLU A 55 2.04 -4.81 9.02
CA GLU A 55 2.26 -3.52 9.67
C GLU A 55 1.32 -3.40 10.88
N ARG A 56 1.91 -3.45 12.08
CA ARG A 56 1.23 -3.04 13.30
C ARG A 56 1.76 -1.68 13.70
N GLN A 57 0.88 -0.81 14.14
CA GLN A 57 1.35 0.35 14.91
C GLN A 57 1.86 -0.23 16.22
N ASN A 58 3.17 -0.12 16.47
CA ASN A 58 3.77 -0.53 17.74
C ASN A 58 2.97 0.14 18.88
N ALA A 59 2.06 -0.61 19.50
CA ALA A 59 1.65 -0.34 20.86
C ALA A 59 2.77 -0.92 21.72
N ARG A 60 3.73 -0.08 22.15
CA ARG A 60 4.29 -0.12 23.52
C ARG A 60 5.52 0.79 23.70
N PRO A 61 5.80 1.22 24.95
CA PRO A 61 4.99 1.09 26.18
C PRO A 61 4.16 2.33 26.49
#